data_AF-A0A3A8JHJ1-F1
#
_entry.id   AF-A0A3A8JHJ1-F1
#
_cell.length_a   1.000
_cell.length_b   1.000
_cell.length_c   1.000
_cell.angle_alpha   90.00
_cell.angle_beta   90.00
_cell.angle_gamma   90.00
#
_symmetry.space_group_name_H-M   'P 1'
#
loop_
_entity.id
_entity.type
_entity.pdbx_description
1 polymer ?
#
loop_
_entity_poly.entity_id
_entity_poly.type
_entity_poly.pdbx_seq_one_letter_code
_entity_poly.pdbx_strand_id
1 'polypeptide(L)'
;MSRDAGHRGPTGPKRYGPEKPPLGLPALKLPEAIPAPEIPRHLGWLNYWSAAAAKAIGFPDPSRDAELLSHARRTATGGWVVRLTEDPLDLGDRAHLAALLRAYERIPEIGGRSVP
;
A
#
# COMPACT_ATOMS: atom_id res chain seq x y z
N MET A 1 -58.13 8.22 -4.35
CA MET A 1 -57.04 7.27 -4.01
C MET A 1 -55.87 7.60 -4.93
N SER A 2 -55.05 8.63 -4.67
CA SER A 2 -53.88 8.73 -3.79
C SER A 2 -52.87 7.57 -3.87
N ARG A 3 -51.58 7.96 -4.00
CA ARG A 3 -50.30 7.23 -3.95
C ARG A 3 -49.78 6.76 -5.33
N ASP A 4 -48.52 6.94 -5.71
CA ASP A 4 -47.36 7.56 -5.08
C ASP A 4 -46.37 7.89 -6.22
N ALA A 5 -45.88 9.12 -6.29
CA ALA A 5 -44.86 9.50 -7.26
C ALA A 5 -43.50 9.06 -6.70
N GLY A 6 -43.01 7.92 -7.17
CA GLY A 6 -41.72 7.36 -6.80
C GLY A 6 -40.60 8.40 -6.93
N HIS A 7 -40.02 8.74 -5.78
CA HIS A 7 -38.92 9.66 -5.60
C HIS A 7 -37.70 9.15 -6.37
N ARG A 8 -37.33 9.82 -7.47
CA ARG A 8 -36.05 9.62 -8.13
C ARG A 8 -34.99 10.34 -7.29
N GLY A 9 -34.36 9.61 -6.37
CA GLY A 9 -33.20 10.12 -5.64
C GLY A 9 -32.05 10.42 -6.60
N PRO A 10 -31.24 11.47 -6.35
CA PRO A 10 -30.11 11.77 -7.20
C PRO A 10 -29.07 10.65 -7.07
N THR A 11 -28.71 10.03 -8.20
CA THR A 11 -27.53 9.17 -8.29
C THR A 11 -26.31 10.03 -7.97
N GLY A 12 -25.74 9.86 -6.77
CA GLY A 12 -24.44 10.43 -6.42
C GLY A 12 -23.37 10.01 -7.45
N PRO A 13 -22.25 10.73 -7.53
CA PRO A 13 -21.25 10.50 -8.57
C PRO A 13 -20.79 9.03 -8.52
N LYS A 14 -20.88 8.34 -9.67
CA LYS A 14 -20.34 7.01 -9.86
C LYS A 14 -18.87 7.03 -9.46
N ARG A 15 -18.51 6.27 -8.42
CA ARG A 15 -17.12 5.94 -8.13
C ARG A 15 -16.62 5.07 -9.28
N TYR A 16 -15.86 5.64 -10.20
CA TYR A 16 -15.25 4.87 -11.28
C TYR A 16 -14.08 4.05 -10.72
N GLY A 17 -14.24 2.73 -10.70
CA GLY A 17 -13.25 1.75 -10.31
C GLY A 17 -13.93 0.46 -9.81
N PRO A 18 -13.32 -0.72 -9.97
CA PRO A 18 -13.83 -1.92 -9.31
C PRO A 18 -13.85 -1.68 -7.79
N GLU A 19 -14.87 -2.21 -7.10
CA GLU A 19 -15.01 -2.08 -5.63
C GLU A 19 -13.75 -2.57 -4.89
N LYS A 20 -12.98 -3.45 -5.53
CA LYS A 20 -11.70 -3.96 -5.08
C LYS A 20 -10.65 -3.78 -6.18
N PRO A 21 -9.44 -3.30 -5.87
CA PRO A 21 -8.36 -3.29 -6.84
C PRO A 21 -8.11 -4.68 -7.47
N PRO A 22 -7.65 -4.73 -8.73
CA PRO A 22 -7.34 -6.00 -9.39
C PRO A 22 -6.21 -6.75 -8.66
N LEU A 23 -6.08 -8.04 -8.95
CA LEU A 23 -5.00 -8.91 -8.45
C LEU A 23 -4.98 -9.12 -6.92
N GLY A 24 -6.08 -8.81 -6.23
CA GLY A 24 -6.16 -8.94 -4.77
C GLY A 24 -5.38 -7.85 -4.01
N LEU A 25 -4.93 -6.80 -4.70
CA LEU A 25 -4.24 -5.68 -4.07
C LEU A 25 -5.17 -4.94 -3.10
N PRO A 26 -4.64 -4.42 -1.99
CA PRO A 26 -5.46 -3.69 -1.04
C PRO A 26 -5.83 -2.32 -1.59
N ALA A 27 -7.03 -1.84 -1.24
CA ALA A 27 -7.42 -0.46 -1.53
C ALA A 27 -6.56 0.49 -0.70
N LEU A 28 -5.99 1.50 -1.35
CA LEU A 28 -5.20 2.55 -0.71
C LEU A 28 -6.00 3.85 -0.63
N LYS A 29 -5.73 4.69 0.35
CA LYS A 29 -6.31 6.04 0.41
C LYS A 29 -5.70 6.92 -0.69
N LEU A 30 -6.46 7.93 -1.09
CA LEU A 30 -5.92 9.01 -1.90
C LEU A 30 -4.78 9.72 -1.14
N PRO A 31 -3.75 10.26 -1.82
CA PRO A 31 -2.62 10.92 -1.17
C PRO A 31 -3.02 11.97 -0.11
N GLU A 32 -4.08 12.73 -0.36
CA GLU A 32 -4.59 13.80 0.50
C GLU A 32 -5.30 13.26 1.75
N ALA A 33 -5.66 11.98 1.76
CA ALA A 33 -6.34 11.30 2.86
C ALA A 33 -5.39 10.39 3.67
N ILE A 34 -4.10 10.33 3.31
CA ILE A 34 -3.09 9.61 4.09
C ILE A 34 -2.77 10.45 5.34
N PRO A 35 -2.82 9.86 6.55
CA PRO A 35 -2.84 10.63 7.80
C PRO A 35 -1.51 11.31 8.15
N ALA A 36 -0.41 10.93 7.49
CA ALA A 36 0.91 11.52 7.72
C ALA A 36 1.76 11.48 6.43
N PRO A 37 2.53 12.53 6.12
CA PRO A 37 3.38 12.58 4.93
C PRO A 37 4.52 11.55 4.96
N GLU A 38 4.89 11.04 6.13
CA GLU A 38 5.89 9.99 6.30
C GLU A 38 5.40 8.62 5.84
N ILE A 39 4.09 8.40 5.73
CA ILE A 39 3.53 7.11 5.32
C ILE A 39 3.69 6.95 3.79
N PRO A 40 4.37 5.89 3.32
CA PRO A 40 4.50 5.61 1.89
C PRO A 40 3.14 5.42 1.24
N ARG A 41 2.96 6.04 0.05
CA ARG A 41 1.67 6.02 -0.66
C ARG A 41 1.33 4.66 -1.27
N HIS A 42 2.34 3.92 -1.71
CA HIS A 42 2.21 2.60 -2.32
C HIS A 42 3.57 1.89 -2.26
N LEU A 43 3.57 0.59 -2.55
CA LEU A 43 4.77 -0.19 -2.82
C LEU A 43 5.06 -0.24 -4.32
N GLY A 44 6.34 -0.15 -4.68
CA GLY A 44 6.85 -0.49 -6.01
C GLY A 44 7.87 -1.64 -5.92
N TRP A 45 8.53 -1.95 -7.04
CA TRP A 45 9.66 -2.89 -7.03
C TRP A 45 10.77 -2.42 -6.07
N LEU A 46 11.19 -1.17 -6.25
CA LEU A 46 12.19 -0.50 -5.43
C LEU A 46 11.50 0.59 -4.60
N ASN A 47 11.75 0.55 -3.30
CA ASN A 47 11.14 1.46 -2.34
C ASN A 47 12.22 2.23 -1.62
N TYR A 48 12.06 3.55 -1.55
CA TYR A 48 12.86 4.39 -0.66
C TYR A 48 11.99 4.82 0.52
N TRP A 49 12.46 4.52 1.73
CA TRP A 49 11.85 4.97 2.97
C TRP A 49 12.87 5.82 3.71
N SER A 50 12.53 7.09 3.96
CA SER A 50 13.32 7.93 4.86
C SER A 50 13.37 7.31 6.26
N ALA A 51 14.27 7.79 7.13
CA ALA A 51 14.29 7.34 8.52
C ALA A 51 12.93 7.52 9.21
N ALA A 52 12.22 8.62 8.91
CA ALA A 52 10.89 8.90 9.44
C ALA A 52 9.83 7.95 8.88
N ALA A 53 9.86 7.67 7.57
CA ALA A 53 8.95 6.71 6.94
C ALA A 53 9.15 5.30 7.50
N ALA A 54 10.41 4.84 7.62
CA ALA A 54 10.76 3.54 8.18
C ALA A 54 10.25 3.38 9.61
N LYS A 55 10.38 4.43 10.44
CA LYS A 55 9.80 4.46 11.79
C LYS A 55 8.27 4.39 11.76
N ALA A 56 7.62 5.17 10.90
CA ALA A 56 6.17 5.25 10.80
C ALA A 56 5.53 3.93 10.35
N ILE A 57 6.27 3.08 9.63
CA ILE A 57 5.78 1.79 9.14
C ILE A 57 6.34 0.58 9.92
N GLY A 58 7.04 0.84 11.03
CA GLY A 58 7.63 -0.21 11.87
C GLY A 58 8.65 -1.09 11.13
N PHE A 59 9.47 -0.50 10.27
CA PHE A 59 10.53 -1.20 9.51
C PHE A 59 11.93 -0.72 9.93
N PRO A 60 12.90 -1.64 10.14
CA PRO A 60 12.73 -3.09 10.14
C PRO A 60 12.23 -3.62 11.50
N ASP A 61 11.45 -4.68 11.46
CA ASP A 61 11.21 -5.64 12.54
C ASP A 61 12.10 -6.87 12.29
N PRO A 62 13.18 -7.07 13.07
CA PRO A 62 14.11 -8.19 12.86
C PRO A 62 13.47 -9.58 12.91
N SER A 63 12.32 -9.72 13.59
CA SER A 63 11.62 -11.00 13.72
C SER A 63 10.73 -11.33 12.52
N ARG A 64 10.39 -10.32 11.70
CA ARG A 64 9.41 -10.45 10.59
C ARG A 64 9.99 -10.08 9.23
N ASP A 65 11.08 -9.33 9.18
CA ASP A 65 11.59 -8.71 7.95
C ASP A 65 12.84 -9.35 7.40
N ALA A 66 13.20 -10.58 7.81
CA ALA A 66 14.43 -11.23 7.35
C ALA A 66 14.54 -11.28 5.81
N GLU A 67 13.46 -11.63 5.11
CA GLU A 67 13.40 -11.64 3.64
C GLU A 67 13.61 -10.23 3.06
N LEU A 68 12.83 -9.24 3.51
CA LEU A 68 12.97 -7.84 3.05
C LEU A 68 14.36 -7.26 3.35
N LEU A 69 14.92 -7.57 4.51
CA LEU A 69 16.25 -7.13 4.94
C LEU A 69 17.37 -7.70 4.07
N SER A 70 17.21 -8.93 3.55
CA SER A 70 18.18 -9.52 2.63
C SER A 70 18.31 -8.74 1.31
N HIS A 71 17.25 -7.99 0.95
CA HIS A 71 17.19 -7.15 -0.25
C HIS A 71 17.23 -5.64 0.08
N ALA A 72 17.54 -5.28 1.33
CA ALA A 72 17.54 -3.90 1.80
C ALA A 72 18.96 -3.34 2.00
N ARG A 73 19.11 -2.05 1.74
CA ARG A 73 20.32 -1.28 2.04
C ARG A 73 19.98 -0.05 2.86
N ARG A 74 20.66 0.12 4.00
CA ARG A 74 20.55 1.34 4.81
C ARG A 74 21.27 2.50 4.12
N THR A 75 20.66 3.67 4.09
CA THR A 75 21.26 4.90 3.53
C THR A 75 22.09 5.63 4.59
N ALA A 76 22.98 6.53 4.16
CA ALA A 76 23.77 7.37 5.06
C ALA A 76 22.90 8.26 5.96
N THR A 77 21.71 8.64 5.49
CA THR A 77 20.72 9.43 6.24
C THR A 77 19.81 8.58 7.15
N GLY A 78 20.11 7.29 7.30
CA GLY A 78 19.36 6.37 8.16
C GLY A 78 18.05 5.86 7.58
N GLY A 79 17.75 6.17 6.31
CA GLY A 79 16.66 5.56 5.56
C GLY A 79 17.02 4.19 4.99
N TRP A 80 16.13 3.65 4.18
CA TRP A 80 16.23 2.33 3.56
C TRP A 80 15.90 2.39 2.08
N VAL A 81 16.66 1.65 1.29
CA VAL A 81 16.31 1.26 -0.06
C VAL A 81 15.99 -0.23 -0.02
N VAL A 82 14.78 -0.62 -0.40
CA VAL A 82 14.28 -2.00 -0.28
C VAL A 82 13.76 -2.46 -1.63
N ARG A 83 14.27 -3.59 -2.13
CA ARG A 83 13.70 -4.31 -3.27
C ARG A 83 12.73 -5.38 -2.77
N LEU A 84 11.56 -5.49 -3.39
CA LEU A 84 10.61 -6.56 -3.06
C LEU A 84 11.01 -7.91 -3.67
N THR A 85 11.72 -7.87 -4.79
CA THR A 85 12.14 -9.02 -5.60
C THR A 85 13.51 -8.70 -6.19
N GLU A 86 14.30 -9.73 -6.51
CA GLU A 86 15.61 -9.52 -7.15
C GLU A 86 15.46 -8.90 -8.54
N ASP A 87 14.54 -9.44 -9.34
CA ASP A 87 14.18 -8.93 -10.67
C ASP A 87 13.10 -7.86 -10.59
N PRO A 88 12.97 -6.98 -11.62
CA PRO A 88 11.90 -6.00 -11.69
C PRO A 88 10.52 -6.62 -11.46
N LEU A 89 9.71 -5.94 -10.64
CA LEU A 89 8.37 -6.40 -10.29
C LEU A 89 7.52 -6.61 -11.55
N ASP A 90 7.01 -7.83 -11.71
CA ASP A 90 6.12 -8.25 -12.79
C ASP A 90 4.82 -8.74 -12.15
N LEU A 91 3.70 -8.04 -12.41
CA LEU A 91 2.40 -8.41 -11.84
C LEU A 91 1.77 -9.64 -12.51
N GLY A 92 2.31 -10.09 -13.64
CA GLY A 92 1.95 -11.35 -14.29
C GLY A 92 2.63 -12.56 -13.66
N ASP A 93 3.77 -12.36 -12.98
CA ASP A 93 4.44 -13.42 -12.24
C ASP A 93 3.80 -13.59 -10.85
N ARG A 94 3.37 -14.82 -10.55
CA ARG A 94 2.71 -15.15 -9.28
C ARG A 94 3.62 -15.00 -8.07
N ALA A 95 4.93 -15.26 -8.19
CA ALA A 95 5.88 -15.10 -7.11
C ALA A 95 6.09 -13.62 -6.78
N HIS A 96 6.15 -12.77 -7.81
CA HIS A 96 6.27 -11.31 -7.67
C HIS A 96 5.01 -10.71 -7.04
N LEU A 97 3.83 -11.10 -7.52
CA LEU A 97 2.56 -10.68 -6.92
C LEU A 97 2.46 -11.13 -5.46
N ALA A 98 2.87 -12.37 -5.15
CA ALA A 98 2.86 -12.86 -3.77
C ALA A 98 3.81 -12.07 -2.86
N ALA A 99 5.01 -11.71 -3.33
CA ALA A 99 5.95 -10.87 -2.57
C ALA A 99 5.36 -9.48 -2.30
N LEU A 100 4.71 -8.87 -3.31
CA LEU A 100 4.03 -7.59 -3.16
C LEU A 100 2.88 -7.65 -2.13
N LEU A 101 2.05 -8.70 -2.19
CA LEU A 101 0.95 -8.89 -1.25
C LEU A 101 1.45 -9.12 0.18
N ARG A 102 2.47 -9.98 0.36
CA ARG A 102 3.11 -10.20 1.67
C ARG A 102 3.66 -8.89 2.26
N ALA A 103 4.25 -8.03 1.43
CA ALA A 103 4.75 -6.73 1.89
C ALA A 103 3.61 -5.79 2.33
N TYR A 104 2.48 -5.77 1.62
CA TYR A 104 1.29 -5.04 2.05
C TYR A 104 0.67 -5.62 3.34
N GLU A 105 0.70 -6.93 3.54
CA GLU A 105 0.22 -7.56 4.78
C GLU A 105 1.15 -7.27 5.96
N ARG A 106 2.47 -7.30 5.73
CA ARG A 106 3.48 -6.99 6.74
C ARG A 106 3.41 -5.55 7.20
N ILE A 107 3.14 -4.63 6.29
CA ILE A 107 3.21 -3.18 6.53
C ILE A 107 1.83 -2.54 6.27
N PRO A 108 0.86 -2.72 7.19
CA PRO A 108 -0.53 -2.31 6.98
C PRO A 108 -0.68 -0.79 6.84
N GLU A 109 0.26 0.02 7.31
CA GLU A 109 0.23 1.48 7.26
C GLU A 109 0.34 2.01 5.82
N ILE A 110 1.00 1.28 4.90
CA ILE A 110 1.22 1.73 3.52
C ILE A 110 -0.11 2.07 2.83
N GLY A 111 -0.13 3.24 2.18
CA GLY A 111 -1.31 3.80 1.53
C GLY A 111 -2.38 4.25 2.52
N GLY A 112 -2.02 4.45 3.79
CA GLY A 112 -2.91 4.92 4.85
C GLY A 112 -4.01 3.93 5.24
N ARG A 113 -3.81 2.61 5.02
CA ARG A 113 -4.83 1.59 5.31
C ARG A 113 -5.02 1.36 6.81
N SER A 114 -3.97 1.57 7.59
CA SER A 114 -3.99 1.54 9.05
C SER A 114 -3.34 2.79 9.63
N VAL A 115 -3.66 3.09 10.88
CA VAL A 115 -2.93 4.08 11.66
C VAL A 115 -1.66 3.41 12.22
N PRO A 116 -0.49 4.07 12.17
CA PRO A 116 0.73 3.61 12.83
C PRO A 116 0.57 3.37 14.33
#